data_AF-A0A0R3M4J8-F1
#
_entry.id   AF-A0A0R3M4J8-F1
#
_cell.length_a   1.000
_cell.length_b   1.000
_cell.length_c   1.000
_cell.angle_alpha   90.00
_cell.angle_beta   90.00
_cell.angle_gamma   90.00
#
_symmetry.space_group_name_H-M   'P 1'
#
loop_
_entity.id
_entity.type
_entity.pdbx_description
1 polymer ?
#
loop_
_entity_poly.entity_id
_entity_poly.type
_entity_poly.pdbx_seq_one_letter_code
_entity_poly.pdbx_strand_id
1 'polypeptide(L)'
;MEELTVLRTFSAVTTVLAAGLVAANWNARVTVAGFVIFIVASVAWMIDGWLEDKASLIIQNVILLLINVFGVWRWLPKAEKEVKS
;
A
#
# COMPACT_ATOMS: atom_id res chain seq x y z
N MET A 1 -14.04 -1.62 -19.79
CA MET A 1 -13.66 -3.03 -19.51
C MET A 1 -12.15 -3.19 -19.50
N GLU A 2 -11.42 -2.82 -20.56
CA GLU A 2 -9.96 -2.94 -20.63
C GLU A 2 -9.22 -2.05 -19.60
N GLU A 3 -9.64 -0.79 -19.45
CA GLU A 3 -9.06 0.16 -18.50
C GLU A 3 -9.13 -0.32 -17.04
N LEU A 4 -10.25 -0.93 -16.65
CA LEU A 4 -10.45 -1.50 -15.32
C LEU A 4 -9.56 -2.71 -15.08
N THR A 5 -9.32 -3.53 -16.12
CA THR A 5 -8.37 -4.65 -16.01
C THR A 5 -6.97 -4.14 -15.74
N VAL A 6 -6.50 -3.12 -16.47
CA VAL A 6 -5.17 -2.52 -16.23
C VAL A 6 -5.07 -1.97 -14.82
N LEU A 7 -6.09 -1.23 -14.35
CA LEU A 7 -6.15 -0.71 -12.98
C LEU A 7 -6.07 -1.84 -11.95
N ARG A 8 -6.89 -2.89 -12.08
CA ARG A 8 -6.93 -4.03 -11.14
C ARG A 8 -5.62 -4.82 -11.13
N THR A 9 -5.03 -5.08 -12.30
CA THR A 9 -3.74 -5.76 -12.41
C THR A 9 -2.65 -4.94 -11.74
N PHE A 10 -2.62 -3.62 -11.99
CA PHE A 10 -1.69 -2.71 -11.31
C PHE A 10 -1.88 -2.73 -9.79
N SER A 11 -3.12 -2.59 -9.30
CA SER A 11 -3.46 -2.65 -7.87
C SER A 11 -3.02 -3.98 -7.26
N ALA A 12 -3.29 -5.11 -7.91
CA ALA A 12 -2.93 -6.43 -7.42
C ALA A 12 -1.41 -6.63 -7.35
N VAL A 13 -0.67 -6.29 -8.41
CA VAL A 13 0.80 -6.41 -8.45
C VAL A 13 1.44 -5.53 -7.38
N THR A 14 1.02 -4.28 -7.25
CA THR A 14 1.55 -3.36 -6.22
C THR A 14 1.21 -3.84 -4.81
N THR A 15 0.00 -4.35 -4.57
CA THR A 15 -0.40 -4.96 -3.28
C THR A 15 0.52 -6.13 -2.91
N VAL A 16 0.77 -7.06 -3.83
CA VAL A 16 1.61 -8.25 -3.59
C VAL A 16 3.07 -7.85 -3.35
N LEU A 17 3.60 -6.92 -4.14
CA LEU A 17 4.95 -6.40 -3.93
C LEU A 17 5.10 -5.72 -2.57
N ALA A 18 4.15 -4.84 -2.20
CA ALA A 18 4.13 -4.18 -0.91
C ALA A 18 4.09 -5.19 0.25
N ALA A 19 3.22 -6.21 0.16
CA ALA A 19 3.12 -7.28 1.14
C ALA A 19 4.46 -8.02 1.29
N GLY A 20 5.12 -8.34 0.19
CA GLY A 20 6.44 -8.96 0.18
C GLY A 20 7.50 -8.11 0.88
N LEU A 21 7.55 -6.80 0.60
CA LEU A 21 8.52 -5.90 1.22
C LEU A 21 8.30 -5.75 2.73
N VAL A 22 7.05 -5.58 3.17
CA VAL A 22 6.71 -5.50 4.60
C VAL A 22 7.00 -6.83 5.31
N ALA A 23 6.67 -7.96 4.69
CA ALA A 23 6.89 -9.29 5.26
C ALA A 23 8.39 -9.66 5.33
N ALA A 24 9.18 -9.27 4.33
CA ALA A 24 10.62 -9.51 4.31
C ALA A 24 11.33 -8.83 5.49
N ASN A 25 10.86 -7.64 5.89
CA ASN A 25 11.31 -6.90 7.08
C ASN A 25 12.85 -6.85 7.25
N TRP A 26 13.59 -6.74 6.14
CA TRP A 26 15.06 -6.79 6.13
C TRP A 26 15.71 -5.60 6.82
N ASN A 27 15.14 -4.41 6.63
CA ASN A 27 15.53 -3.18 7.29
C ASN A 27 14.35 -2.21 7.31
N ALA A 28 14.42 -1.17 8.13
CA ALA A 28 13.31 -0.24 8.29
C ALA A 28 12.99 0.52 7.00
N ARG A 29 13.98 0.79 6.13
CA ARG A 29 13.74 1.47 4.84
C ARG A 29 12.87 0.64 3.90
N VAL A 30 13.15 -0.66 3.78
CA VAL A 30 12.37 -1.59 2.95
C VAL A 30 10.94 -1.70 3.46
N THR A 31 10.76 -1.79 4.79
CA THR A 31 9.42 -1.85 5.40
C THR A 31 8.62 -0.56 5.13
N VAL A 32 9.25 0.62 5.26
CA VAL A 32 8.62 1.91 4.91
C VAL A 32 8.25 1.96 3.42
N ALA A 33 9.13 1.53 2.52
CA ALA A 33 8.83 1.47 1.10
C ALA A 33 7.62 0.56 0.82
N GLY A 34 7.51 -0.58 1.49
CA GLY A 34 6.34 -1.47 1.43
C GLY A 34 5.05 -0.77 1.84
N PHE A 35 5.03 -0.06 2.98
CA PHE A 35 3.86 0.72 3.41
C PHE A 35 3.48 1.83 2.42
N VAL A 36 4.46 2.53 1.82
CA VAL A 36 4.20 3.56 0.80
C VAL A 36 3.57 2.94 -0.44
N ILE A 37 4.04 1.79 -0.91
CA ILE A 37 3.45 1.10 -2.06
C ILE A 37 2.03 0.62 -1.73
N PHE A 38 1.77 0.15 -0.52
CA PHE A 38 0.40 -0.19 -0.09
C PHE A 38 -0.55 1.02 -0.11
N ILE A 39 -0.08 2.23 0.24
CA ILE A 39 -0.90 3.45 0.13
C ILE A 39 -1.34 3.66 -1.32
N VAL A 40 -0.41 3.53 -2.28
CA VAL A 40 -0.71 3.64 -3.72
C VAL A 40 -1.71 2.56 -4.15
N ALA A 41 -1.51 1.32 -3.73
CA ALA A 41 -2.40 0.22 -4.04
C ALA A 41 -3.81 0.42 -3.45
N SER A 42 -3.92 0.93 -2.21
CA SER A 42 -5.21 1.23 -1.58
C SER A 42 -5.99 2.31 -2.33
N VAL A 43 -5.32 3.36 -2.80
CA VAL A 43 -5.99 4.39 -3.63
C VAL A 43 -6.50 3.79 -4.93
N ALA A 44 -5.70 2.95 -5.60
CA ALA A 44 -6.11 2.30 -6.84
C ALA A 44 -7.30 1.33 -6.65
N TRP A 45 -7.34 0.58 -5.55
CA TRP A 45 -8.50 -0.24 -5.19
C TRP A 45 -9.74 0.58 -4.80
N MET A 46 -9.57 1.73 -4.16
CA MET A 46 -10.68 2.65 -3.90
C MET A 46 -11.27 3.20 -5.19
N ILE A 47 -10.44 3.53 -6.19
CA ILE A 47 -10.89 3.96 -7.51
C ILE A 47 -11.69 2.84 -8.20
N ASP A 48 -11.19 1.60 -8.21
CA ASP A 48 -11.95 0.45 -8.74
C ASP A 48 -13.27 0.26 -8.00
N GLY A 49 -13.25 0.36 -6.67
CA GLY A 49 -14.46 0.25 -5.85
C GLY A 49 -15.49 1.34 -6.12
N TRP A 50 -15.05 2.56 -6.42
CA TRP A 50 -15.92 3.67 -6.78
C TRP A 50 -16.52 3.49 -8.18
N LEU A 51 -15.72 3.10 -9.17
CA LEU A 51 -16.18 2.88 -10.55
C LEU A 51 -17.16 1.71 -10.69
N GLU A 52 -17.17 0.80 -9.72
CA GLU A 52 -17.96 -0.42 -9.73
C GLU A 52 -19.02 -0.48 -8.63
N ASP A 53 -19.25 0.64 -7.93
CA ASP A 53 -20.22 0.76 -6.82
C ASP A 53 -20.02 -0.28 -5.70
N LYS A 54 -18.77 -0.69 -5.44
CA LYS A 54 -18.38 -1.67 -4.41
C LYS A 54 -18.00 -0.98 -3.11
N ALA A 55 -18.99 -0.61 -2.31
CA ALA A 55 -18.79 0.04 -1.00
C ALA A 55 -17.85 -0.73 -0.06
N SER A 56 -17.93 -2.06 -0.03
CA SER A 56 -17.04 -2.90 0.81
C SER A 56 -15.56 -2.74 0.44
N LEU A 57 -15.25 -2.64 -0.86
CA LEU A 57 -13.88 -2.47 -1.35
C LEU A 57 -13.31 -1.10 -0.99
N ILE A 58 -14.15 -0.05 -1.08
CA ILE A 58 -13.78 1.31 -0.67
C ILE A 58 -13.50 1.36 0.83
N ILE A 59 -14.45 0.89 1.66
CA ILE A 59 -14.34 0.96 3.13
C ILE A 59 -13.09 0.21 3.61
N GLN A 60 -12.86 -1.01 3.10
CA GLN A 60 -11.67 -1.78 3.44
C GLN A 60 -10.39 -1.02 3.09
N ASN A 61 -10.30 -0.44 1.90
CA ASN A 61 -9.09 0.27 1.47
C ASN A 61 -8.90 1.62 2.15
N VAL A 62 -9.96 2.29 2.60
CA VAL A 62 -9.84 3.47 3.49
C VAL A 62 -9.17 3.07 4.81
N ILE A 63 -9.62 1.98 5.43
CA ILE A 63 -9.01 1.50 6.69
C ILE A 63 -7.56 1.08 6.45
N LEU A 64 -7.29 0.34 5.37
CA LEU A 64 -5.91 -0.03 5.00
C LEU A 64 -5.04 1.20 4.74
N LEU A 65 -5.55 2.23 4.06
CA LEU A 65 -4.82 3.48 3.84
C LEU A 65 -4.36 4.08 5.18
N LEU A 66 -5.26 4.17 6.17
CA LEU A 66 -4.94 4.68 7.50
C LEU A 66 -3.88 3.82 8.21
N ILE A 67 -4.01 2.50 8.14
CA ILE A 67 -3.05 1.56 8.73
C ILE A 67 -1.67 1.71 8.07
N ASN A 68 -1.61 1.85 6.74
CA ASN A 68 -0.35 1.99 6.03
C ASN A 68 0.32 3.34 6.31
N VAL A 69 -0.46 4.43 6.39
CA VAL A 69 0.05 5.74 6.84
C VAL A 69 0.63 5.64 8.26
N PHE A 70 -0.07 4.96 9.17
CA PHE A 70 0.44 4.68 10.51
C PHE A 70 1.73 3.83 10.48
N GLY A 71 1.80 2.84 9.59
CA GLY A 71 3.00 2.04 9.33
C GLY A 71 4.20 2.88 8.92
N VAL A 72 4.02 3.82 7.98
CA VAL A 72 5.06 4.79 7.58
C VAL A 72 5.50 5.61 8.79
N TRP A 73 4.57 6.25 9.52
CA TRP A 73 4.90 7.05 10.70
C TRP A 73 5.68 6.26 11.77
N ARG A 74 5.32 4.99 11.98
CA ARG A 74 5.95 4.10 12.97
C ARG A 74 7.37 3.68 12.60
N TRP A 75 7.67 3.53 11.32
CA TRP A 75 8.93 2.96 10.82
C TRP A 75 9.89 3.98 10.21
N LEU A 76 9.40 5.11 9.71
CA LEU A 76 10.22 6.18 9.11
C LEU A 76 11.34 6.66 10.05
N PRO A 77 11.11 6.90 11.36
CA PRO A 77 12.20 7.32 12.26
C PRO A 77 13.29 6.25 12.45
N LYS A 78 12.95 4.96 12.29
CA LYS A 78 13.96 3.88 12.33
C LYS A 78 14.77 3.87 11.03
N ALA A 79 14.10 4.02 9.90
CA ALA A 79 14.72 4.11 8.58
C ALA A 79 15.72 5.27 8.50
N GLU A 80 15.38 6.44 9.07
CA GLU A 80 16.28 7.60 9.13
C GLU A 80 17.53 7.36 9.99
N LYS A 81 17.41 6.59 11.08
CA LYS A 81 18.56 6.25 11.94
C LYS A 81 19.54 5.33 11.21
N GLU A 82 19.03 4.37 10.44
CA GLU A 82 19.85 3.50 9.59
C GLU A 82 20.60 4.26 8.48
N VAL A 83 20.21 5.49 8.13
CA VAL A 83 20.96 6.34 7.17
C VAL A 83 22.18 6.99 7.79
N LYS A 84 22.14 7.23 9.11
CA LYS A 84 23.18 7.96 9.83
C LYS A 84 24.21 7.05 10.50
N SER A 85 24.00 5.72 10.44
CA SER A 85 24.92 4.68 10.90
C SER A 85 25.81 4.20 9.76
#